data_AF-A0A497NRJ1-F1
#
_entry.id   AF-A0A497NRJ1-F1
#
_cell.length_a   1.000
_cell.length_b   1.000
_cell.length_c   1.000
_cell.angle_alpha   90.00
_cell.angle_beta   90.00
_cell.angle_gamma   90.00
#
_symmetry.space_group_name_H-M   'P 1'
#
loop_
_entity.id
_entity.type
_entity.pdbx_description
1 polymer ?
#
loop_
_entity_poly.entity_id
_entity_poly.type
_entity_poly.pdbx_seq_one_letter_code
_entity_poly.pdbx_strand_id
1 'polypeptide(L)'
;MIIGIDVGAYLTKGVLIENDKIIKKFSIVTDEKAKSALKTLKILLDKRLDSVRAIGISGGGSRKIKRDLLGLPTVTVNEIQAIGLGGLMLSKRKEALIVNAGTGTAIVAAYE
;
A
#
# COMPACT_ATOMS: atom_id res chain seq x y z
N MET A 1 -11.25 -7.62 -5.63
CA MET A 1 -10.65 -6.36 -5.15
C MET A 1 -9.30 -6.64 -4.52
N ILE A 2 -8.39 -5.67 -4.49
CA ILE A 2 -7.07 -5.77 -3.83
C ILE A 2 -6.93 -4.61 -2.85
N ILE A 3 -6.32 -4.86 -1.70
CA ILE A 3 -5.94 -3.79 -0.77
C ILE A 3 -4.43 -3.59 -0.84
N GLY A 4 -3.99 -2.35 -1.06
CA GLY A 4 -2.59 -1.94 -0.91
C GLY A 4 -2.39 -1.23 0.43
N ILE A 5 -1.35 -1.59 1.19
CA ILE A 5 -0.99 -0.92 2.45
C ILE A 5 0.50 -0.53 2.41
N ASP A 6 0.80 0.74 2.57
CA ASP A 6 2.15 1.27 2.80
C ASP A 6 2.33 1.55 4.28
N VAL A 7 3.19 0.79 4.95
CA VAL A 7 3.55 0.98 6.36
C VAL A 7 4.85 1.77 6.42
N GLY A 8 4.72 3.10 6.36
CA GLY A 8 5.84 4.04 6.47
C GLY A 8 6.35 4.23 7.90
N ALA A 9 7.34 5.11 8.06
CA ALA A 9 7.85 5.47 9.39
C ALA A 9 6.87 6.36 10.16
N TYR A 10 6.28 7.35 9.50
CA TYR A 10 5.37 8.32 10.13
C TYR A 10 3.88 8.06 9.82
N LEU A 11 3.57 7.65 8.59
CA LEU A 11 2.19 7.41 8.14
C LEU A 11 2.06 6.01 7.56
N THR A 12 0.99 5.32 8.00
CA THR A 12 0.48 4.11 7.38
C THR A 12 -0.68 4.50 6.49
N LYS A 13 -0.62 4.15 5.21
CA LYS A 13 -1.64 4.48 4.23
C LYS A 13 -2.16 3.19 3.64
N GLY A 14 -3.40 3.20 3.20
CA GLY A 14 -3.91 2.12 2.41
C GLY A 14 -4.96 2.56 1.41
N VAL A 15 -5.08 1.75 0.37
CA VAL A 15 -6.00 1.94 -0.74
C VAL A 15 -6.73 0.64 -1.02
N LEU A 16 -8.00 0.75 -1.37
CA LEU A 16 -8.80 -0.34 -1.91
C LEU A 16 -8.93 -0.13 -3.41
N ILE A 17 -8.51 -1.13 -4.18
CA ILE A 17 -8.48 -1.10 -5.63
C ILE A 17 -9.46 -2.11 -6.20
N GLU A 18 -10.25 -1.65 -7.17
CA GLU A 18 -11.18 -2.44 -7.96
C GLU A 18 -11.10 -2.01 -9.42
N ASN A 19 -10.89 -2.97 -10.34
CA ASN A 19 -10.77 -2.71 -11.79
C ASN A 19 -9.81 -1.54 -12.10
N ASP A 20 -8.60 -1.60 -11.52
CA ASP A 20 -7.52 -0.61 -11.63
C ASP A 20 -7.87 0.82 -11.19
N LYS A 21 -8.96 0.95 -10.40
CA LYS A 21 -9.39 2.22 -9.81
C LYS A 21 -9.29 2.17 -8.30
N ILE A 22 -8.78 3.24 -7.71
CA ILE A 22 -8.82 3.45 -6.26
C ILE A 22 -10.25 3.86 -5.89
N ILE A 23 -10.95 3.01 -5.15
CA ILE A 23 -12.33 3.27 -4.71
C ILE A 23 -12.41 3.73 -3.25
N LYS A 24 -11.39 3.47 -2.45
CA LYS A 24 -11.29 3.95 -1.07
C LYS A 24 -9.83 4.19 -0.71
N LYS A 25 -9.56 5.23 0.08
CA LYS A 25 -8.23 5.54 0.63
C LYS A 25 -8.35 5.87 2.12
N PHE A 26 -7.33 5.52 2.89
CA PHE A 26 -7.24 5.84 4.30
C PHE A 26 -5.77 6.07 4.70
N SER A 27 -5.54 6.95 5.66
CA SER A 27 -4.22 7.20 6.22
C SER A 27 -4.31 7.45 7.72
N ILE A 28 -3.34 6.94 8.46
CA ILE A 28 -3.22 7.13 9.90
C ILE A 28 -1.75 7.31 10.29
N VAL A 29 -1.53 8.01 11.42
CA VAL A 29 -0.21 8.04 12.06
C VAL A 29 0.23 6.61 12.39
N THR A 30 1.48 6.30 12.09
CA THR A 30 2.09 5.02 12.41
C THR A 30 2.51 5.05 13.86
N ASP A 31 1.82 4.24 14.67
CA ASP A 31 2.21 3.95 16.04
C ASP A 31 2.94 2.59 16.00
N GLU A 32 2.33 1.53 16.52
CA GLU A 32 2.81 0.18 16.30
C GLU A 32 2.49 -0.29 14.87
N LYS A 33 3.52 -0.56 14.06
CA LYS A 33 3.43 -0.90 12.62
C LYS A 33 2.36 -1.95 12.28
N ALA A 34 2.34 -3.08 13.00
CA ALA A 34 1.37 -4.15 12.74
C ALA A 34 -0.07 -3.72 13.09
N LYS A 35 -0.24 -3.03 14.22
CA LYS A 35 -1.53 -2.49 14.66
C LYS A 35 -2.07 -1.41 13.71
N SER A 36 -1.22 -0.50 13.24
CA SER A 36 -1.57 0.52 12.25
C SER A 36 -1.99 -0.10 10.90
N ALA A 37 -1.28 -1.14 10.45
CA ALA A 37 -1.67 -1.89 9.26
C ALA A 37 -3.04 -2.58 9.42
N LEU A 38 -3.27 -3.26 10.55
CA LEU A 38 -4.55 -3.90 10.85
C LEU A 38 -5.71 -2.90 10.96
N LYS A 39 -5.49 -1.73 11.59
CA LYS A 39 -6.51 -0.68 11.68
C LYS A 39 -6.85 -0.12 10.29
N THR A 40 -5.83 0.14 9.48
CA THR A 40 -6.00 0.57 8.08
C THR A 40 -6.81 -0.46 7.29
N LEU A 41 -6.45 -1.74 7.39
CA LEU A 41 -7.16 -2.83 6.74
C LEU A 41 -8.64 -2.89 7.14
N LYS A 42 -8.95 -2.86 8.45
CA LYS A 42 -10.33 -2.89 8.95
C LYS A 42 -11.18 -1.74 8.39
N ILE A 43 -10.62 -0.54 8.32
CA ILE A 43 -11.33 0.65 7.80
C ILE A 43 -11.57 0.54 6.29
N LEU A 44 -10.62 -0.02 5.54
CA LEU A 44 -10.77 -0.21 4.10
C LEU A 44 -11.79 -1.29 3.74
N LEU A 45 -11.85 -2.38 4.53
CA LEU A 45 -12.75 -3.51 4.30
C LEU A 45 -14.23 -3.12 4.39
N ASP A 46 -14.64 -2.36 5.42
CA ASP A 46 -16.01 -1.80 5.53
C ASP A 46 -17.13 -2.84 5.21
N LYS A 47 -16.98 -4.06 5.76
CA LYS A 47 -17.84 -5.25 5.56
C LYS A 47 -17.71 -6.02 4.22
N ARG A 48 -16.76 -5.67 3.35
CA ARG A 48 -16.49 -6.34 2.05
C ARG A 48 -15.36 -7.37 2.13
N LEU A 49 -15.37 -8.24 3.14
CA LEU A 49 -14.29 -9.22 3.31
C LEU A 49 -14.20 -10.20 2.13
N ASP A 50 -15.35 -10.69 1.67
CA ASP A 50 -15.44 -11.80 0.72
C ASP A 50 -15.03 -11.42 -0.71
N SER A 51 -14.92 -10.12 -1.02
CA SER A 51 -14.55 -9.64 -2.35
C SER A 51 -13.06 -9.24 -2.47
N VAL A 52 -12.32 -9.20 -1.36
CA VAL A 52 -10.89 -8.88 -1.35
C VAL A 52 -10.08 -10.16 -1.54
N ARG A 53 -9.31 -10.22 -2.63
CA ARG A 53 -8.56 -11.40 -3.03
C ARG A 53 -7.20 -11.52 -2.33
N ALA A 54 -6.56 -10.38 -2.09
CA ALA A 54 -5.24 -10.32 -1.47
C ALA A 54 -4.94 -8.92 -0.95
N ILE A 55 -3.92 -8.84 -0.09
CA ILE A 55 -3.35 -7.62 0.45
C ILE A 55 -1.91 -7.51 -0.04
N GLY A 56 -1.59 -6.43 -0.76
CA GLY A 56 -0.21 -6.04 -1.04
C GLY A 56 0.28 -5.11 0.07
N ILE A 57 1.40 -5.45 0.71
CA ILE A 57 1.99 -4.63 1.79
C ILE A 57 3.41 -4.20 1.46
N SER A 58 3.71 -2.91 1.66
CA SER A 58 5.03 -2.34 1.40
C SER A 58 5.45 -1.32 2.47
N GLY A 59 6.51 -0.56 2.20
CA GLY A 59 7.13 0.39 3.11
C GLY A 59 8.10 -0.28 4.09
N GLY A 60 9.03 0.48 4.64
CA GLY A 60 10.03 -0.02 5.60
C GLY A 60 9.45 -0.71 6.85
N GLY A 61 8.16 -0.52 7.16
CA GLY A 61 7.46 -1.22 8.23
C GLY A 61 6.93 -2.60 7.89
N SER A 62 6.79 -2.94 6.60
CA SER A 62 6.22 -4.22 6.14
C SER A 62 7.00 -5.45 6.59
N ARG A 63 8.33 -5.36 6.74
CA ARG A 63 9.20 -6.50 7.13
C ARG A 63 8.82 -7.18 8.45
N LYS A 64 8.09 -6.47 9.32
CA LYS A 64 7.60 -7.00 10.60
C LYS A 64 6.27 -7.75 10.47
N ILE A 65 5.62 -7.72 9.30
CA ILE A 65 4.33 -8.34 9.02
C ILE A 65 4.59 -9.55 8.14
N LYS A 66 4.75 -10.72 8.76
CA LYS A 66 5.14 -11.98 8.11
C LYS A 66 4.00 -12.98 7.95
N ARG A 67 2.76 -12.56 8.22
CA ARG A 67 1.58 -13.43 8.28
C ARG A 67 0.42 -12.77 7.57
N ASP A 68 -0.51 -13.60 7.14
CA ASP A 68 -1.78 -13.14 6.59
C ASP A 68 -2.55 -12.27 7.59
N LEU A 69 -3.03 -11.13 7.10
CA LEU A 69 -3.77 -10.18 7.91
C LEU A 69 -5.27 -10.49 7.81
N LEU A 70 -5.89 -10.77 8.97
CA LEU A 70 -7.31 -11.15 9.07
C LEU A 70 -7.68 -12.37 8.21
N GLY A 71 -6.74 -13.30 8.00
CA GLY A 71 -6.94 -14.50 7.18
C GLY A 71 -6.91 -14.24 5.67
N LEU A 72 -6.60 -13.02 5.23
CA LEU A 72 -6.45 -12.69 3.81
C LEU A 72 -5.00 -12.86 3.35
N PRO A 73 -4.77 -13.49 2.18
CA PRO A 73 -3.42 -13.66 1.63
C PRO A 73 -2.68 -12.33 1.57
N THR A 74 -1.53 -12.25 2.25
CA THR A 74 -0.75 -11.01 2.36
C THR A 74 0.62 -11.18 1.69
N VAL A 75 0.87 -10.37 0.68
CA VAL A 75 2.10 -10.40 -0.12
C VAL A 75 2.93 -9.15 0.16
N THR A 76 4.18 -9.34 0.54
CA THR A 76 5.13 -8.21 0.65
C THR A 76 5.55 -7.76 -0.75
N VAL A 77 5.39 -6.47 -1.03
CA VAL A 77 5.77 -5.83 -2.28
C VAL A 77 6.99 -4.94 -2.03
N ASN A 78 7.97 -4.99 -2.92
CA ASN A 78 9.16 -4.15 -2.82
C ASN A 78 8.77 -2.65 -2.90
N GLU A 79 9.33 -1.84 -1.99
CA GLU A 79 8.98 -0.42 -1.86
C GLU A 79 9.33 0.40 -3.11
N ILE A 80 10.45 0.11 -3.77
CA ILE A 80 10.86 0.81 -5.00
C ILE A 80 9.90 0.47 -6.15
N GLN A 81 9.52 -0.81 -6.28
CA GLN A 81 8.53 -1.23 -7.28
C GLN A 81 7.16 -0.60 -7.01
N ALA A 82 6.72 -0.58 -5.75
CA ALA A 82 5.44 0.02 -5.37
C ALA A 82 5.38 1.52 -5.68
N ILE A 83 6.47 2.26 -5.41
CA ILE A 83 6.58 3.69 -5.74
C ILE A 83 6.50 3.89 -7.26
N GLY A 84 7.28 3.13 -8.03
CA GLY A 84 7.32 3.26 -9.49
C GLY A 84 5.97 2.96 -10.13
N LEU A 85 5.44 1.75 -9.92
CA LEU A 85 4.17 1.30 -10.50
C LEU A 85 2.99 2.17 -10.06
N GLY A 86 2.94 2.54 -8.77
CA GLY A 86 1.91 3.44 -8.24
C GLY A 86 1.99 4.83 -8.88
N GLY A 87 3.20 5.37 -9.05
CA GLY A 87 3.40 6.66 -9.72
C GLY A 87 3.02 6.65 -11.19
N LEU A 88 3.38 5.60 -11.94
CA LEU A 88 2.97 5.42 -13.33
C LEU A 88 1.44 5.32 -13.46
N MET A 89 0.79 4.48 -12.63
CA MET A 89 -0.66 4.32 -12.63
C MET A 89 -1.38 5.65 -12.35
N LEU A 90 -0.96 6.39 -11.32
CA LEU A 90 -1.61 7.65 -10.92
C LEU A 90 -1.38 8.77 -11.93
N SER A 91 -0.20 8.83 -12.53
CA SER A 91 0.15 9.85 -13.54
C SER A 91 -0.36 9.52 -14.95
N LYS A 92 -0.78 8.27 -15.18
CA LYS A 92 -1.17 7.72 -16.49
C LYS A 92 -0.05 7.87 -17.54
N ARG A 93 1.19 7.69 -17.10
CA ARG A 93 2.38 7.73 -17.95
C ARG A 93 2.98 6.33 -18.06
N LYS A 94 3.63 6.07 -19.20
CA LYS A 94 4.39 4.84 -19.43
C LYS A 94 5.80 4.90 -18.85
N GLU A 95 6.31 6.11 -18.64
CA GLU A 95 7.61 6.34 -18.02
C GLU A 95 7.57 7.64 -17.21
N ALA A 96 8.28 7.66 -16.09
CA ALA A 96 8.40 8.83 -15.24
C ALA A 96 9.60 8.72 -14.29
N LEU A 97 10.09 9.88 -13.84
CA LEU A 97 10.90 10.00 -12.64
C LEU A 97 10.00 10.35 -11.46
N ILE A 98 9.78 9.39 -10.56
CA ILE A 98 8.93 9.57 -9.38
C ILE A 98 9.78 10.08 -8.23
N VAL A 99 9.43 11.25 -7.69
CA VAL A 99 10.03 11.80 -6.47
C VAL A 99 9.07 11.56 -5.32
N ASN A 100 9.36 10.56 -4.49
CA ASN A 100 8.57 10.24 -3.31
C ASN A 100 9.15 10.96 -2.07
N ALA A 101 8.58 12.12 -1.76
CA ALA A 101 8.99 12.97 -0.63
C ALA A 101 8.34 12.50 0.69
N GLY A 102 8.91 11.47 1.30
CA GLY A 102 8.49 10.95 2.60
C GLY A 102 9.38 11.46 3.75
N THR A 103 9.56 10.64 4.79
CA THR A 103 10.52 10.93 5.89
C THR A 103 11.96 11.10 5.36
N GLY A 104 12.30 10.34 4.32
CA GLY A 104 13.39 10.65 3.40
C GLY A 104 12.86 10.77 1.99
N THR A 105 13.74 11.04 1.03
CA THR A 105 13.36 11.17 -0.39
C THR A 105 13.88 9.98 -1.18
N ALA A 106 12.96 9.26 -1.82
CA ALA A 106 13.30 8.28 -2.84
C ALA A 106 13.04 8.87 -4.22
N ILE A 107 14.00 8.71 -5.13
CA ILE A 107 13.87 9.10 -6.54
C ILE A 107 13.92 7.80 -7.35
N VAL A 108 12.82 7.48 -8.03
CA VAL A 108 12.63 6.20 -8.73
C VAL A 108 12.35 6.47 -10.19
N ALA A 109 13.23 6.02 -11.07
CA ALA A 109 12.94 5.93 -12.50
C ALA A 109 12.07 4.69 -12.74
N ALA A 110 10.92 4.87 -13.39
CA ALA A 110 10.00 3.78 -13.69
C ALA A 110 9.58 3.81 -15.15
N TYR A 111 9.43 2.61 -15.71
CA TYR A 111 9.08 2.33 -17.09
C TYR A 111 8.10 1.16 -17.08
N GLU A 112 7.08 1.20 -17.95
CA GLU A 112 6.04 0.16 -18.12
C GLU A 112 6.58 -1.15 -18.72
#